data_AF-A0A7V9REE2-F1
#
_entry.id   AF-A0A7V9REE2-F1
#
_cell.length_a   1.000
_cell.length_b   1.000
_cell.length_c   1.000
_cell.angle_alpha   90.00
_cell.angle_beta   90.00
_cell.angle_gamma   90.00
#
_symmetry.space_group_name_H-M   'P 1'
#
loop_
_entity.id
_entity.type
_entity.pdbx_description
1 polymer ?
#
loop_
_entity_poly.entity_id
_entity_poly.type
_entity_poly.pdbx_seq_one_letter_code
_entity_poly.pdbx_strand_id
1 'polypeptide(L)'
;MKHYTYVGPEEIRARVSPTGTPIGSVDDLRAWVVAHDADREHGTVPATFTVQPDGMLRIAPRRSEHVACAGGESVLSAGELFLVANAVEGASNQSTGYCPEPICWVALAAALDRAGIPHPGKFTIEVTFRRCTSCGERNLVKDDWYTCAICDAELPRDWNF
;
A
#
# COMPACT_ATOMS: atom_id res chain seq x y z
N MET A 1 4.94 12.95 -8.99
CA MET A 1 4.38 12.26 -7.81
C MET A 1 5.52 11.99 -6.84
N LYS A 2 5.25 11.86 -5.53
CA LYS A 2 6.27 11.50 -4.54
C LYS A 2 6.63 10.02 -4.69
N HIS A 3 7.93 9.70 -4.59
CA HIS A 3 8.42 8.33 -4.57
C HIS A 3 8.72 7.94 -3.13
N TYR A 4 8.23 6.78 -2.70
CA TYR A 4 8.49 6.21 -1.39
C TYR A 4 9.51 5.09 -1.54
N THR A 5 10.68 5.28 -0.94
CA THR A 5 11.71 4.23 -0.86
C THR A 5 11.35 3.24 0.25
N TYR A 6 11.82 2.00 0.11
CA TYR A 6 11.67 1.02 1.16
C TYR A 6 12.50 1.43 2.39
N VAL A 7 11.86 1.43 3.55
CA VAL A 7 12.42 1.86 4.86
C VAL A 7 12.35 0.76 5.91
N GLY A 8 12.00 -0.46 5.50
CA GLY A 8 12.02 -1.64 6.36
C GLY A 8 13.40 -2.30 6.43
N PRO A 9 13.51 -3.44 7.16
CA PRO A 9 14.75 -4.21 7.27
C PRO A 9 15.28 -4.71 5.92
N GLU A 10 16.59 -4.61 5.69
CA GLU A 10 17.25 -5.01 4.44
C GLU A 10 17.16 -6.53 4.22
N GLU A 11 17.09 -7.34 5.27
CA GLU A 11 16.95 -8.79 5.17
C GLU A 11 15.65 -9.21 4.48
N ILE A 12 14.59 -8.39 4.62
CA ILE A 12 13.32 -8.59 3.93
C ILE A 12 13.46 -8.16 2.46
N ARG A 13 14.13 -7.03 2.19
CA ARG A 13 14.41 -6.57 0.82
C ARG A 13 15.27 -7.55 0.03
N ALA A 14 16.25 -8.19 0.68
CA ALA A 14 17.11 -9.18 0.05
C ALA A 14 16.37 -10.47 -0.36
N ARG A 15 15.13 -10.68 0.11
CA ARG A 15 14.31 -11.88 -0.14
C ARG A 15 13.13 -11.61 -1.08
N VAL A 16 13.19 -10.55 -1.88
CA VAL A 16 12.12 -10.16 -2.79
C VAL A 16 11.92 -11.23 -3.87
N SER A 17 10.97 -12.13 -3.62
CA SER A 17 10.42 -13.07 -4.60
C SER A 17 9.20 -13.80 -4.00
N PRO A 18 8.12 -14.02 -4.77
CA PRO A 18 7.87 -13.52 -6.12
C PRO A 18 7.41 -12.05 -6.14
N THR A 19 7.58 -11.38 -7.29
CA THR A 19 7.01 -10.05 -7.54
C THR A 19 5.50 -10.11 -7.71
N GLY A 20 4.80 -9.03 -7.38
CA GLY A 20 3.36 -8.92 -7.56
C GLY A 20 2.91 -9.05 -9.01
N THR A 21 1.69 -9.57 -9.20
CA THR A 21 1.03 -9.72 -10.50
C THR A 21 0.62 -8.35 -11.02
N PRO A 22 1.02 -7.96 -12.26
CA PRO A 22 0.58 -6.71 -12.85
C PRO A 22 -0.91 -6.75 -13.19
N ILE A 23 -1.62 -5.65 -12.93
CA ILE A 23 -3.04 -5.47 -13.22
C ILE A 23 -3.19 -4.26 -14.14
N GLY A 24 -3.37 -4.52 -15.43
CA GLY A 24 -3.54 -3.49 -16.45
C GLY A 24 -4.99 -3.28 -16.89
N SER A 25 -5.90 -4.15 -16.46
CA SER A 25 -7.30 -4.16 -16.89
C SER A 25 -8.23 -4.78 -15.85
N VAL A 26 -9.54 -4.58 -16.04
CA VAL A 26 -10.60 -5.26 -15.27
C VAL A 26 -10.53 -6.78 -15.43
N ASP A 27 -10.15 -7.30 -16.60
CA ASP A 27 -10.06 -8.75 -16.81
C ASP A 27 -8.86 -9.36 -16.08
N ASP A 28 -7.74 -8.64 -15.98
CA ASP A 28 -6.60 -9.05 -15.13
C ASP A 28 -7.03 -9.14 -13.66
N LEU A 29 -7.77 -8.12 -13.18
CA LEU A 29 -8.31 -8.11 -11.83
C LEU A 29 -9.26 -9.29 -11.60
N ARG A 30 -10.19 -9.53 -12.53
CA ARG A 30 -11.14 -10.65 -12.43
C ARG A 30 -10.43 -11.99 -12.37
N ALA A 31 -9.46 -12.20 -13.27
CA ALA A 31 -8.67 -13.42 -13.30
C ALA A 31 -7.93 -13.64 -11.97
N TRP A 32 -7.34 -12.58 -11.43
CA TRP A 32 -6.66 -12.64 -10.14
C TRP A 32 -7.62 -12.95 -8.98
N VAL A 33 -8.78 -12.30 -8.92
CA VAL A 33 -9.81 -12.55 -7.89
C VAL A 33 -10.33 -13.99 -7.94
N VAL A 34 -10.58 -14.53 -9.15
CA VAL A 34 -11.00 -15.93 -9.31
C VAL A 34 -9.93 -16.90 -8.84
N ALA A 35 -8.66 -16.63 -9.14
CA ALA A 35 -7.55 -17.48 -8.71
C ALA A 35 -7.33 -17.49 -7.18
N HIS A 36 -7.78 -16.44 -6.47
CA HIS A 36 -7.60 -16.26 -5.03
C HIS A 36 -8.92 -16.25 -4.25
N ASP A 37 -9.99 -16.83 -4.81
CA ASP A 37 -11.31 -16.84 -4.17
C ASP A 37 -11.32 -17.57 -2.81
N ALA A 38 -10.38 -18.52 -2.61
CA ALA A 38 -10.18 -19.21 -1.34
C ALA A 38 -9.77 -18.28 -0.19
N ASP A 39 -9.17 -17.12 -0.48
CA ASP A 39 -8.76 -16.12 0.52
C ASP A 39 -9.86 -15.10 0.82
N ARG A 40 -11.09 -15.31 0.32
CA ARG A 40 -12.20 -14.36 0.49
C ARG A 40 -12.59 -14.21 1.96
N GLU A 41 -12.57 -12.97 2.42
CA GLU A 41 -12.97 -12.55 3.77
C GLU A 41 -14.00 -11.42 3.66
N HIS A 42 -15.12 -11.54 4.39
CA HIS A 42 -16.18 -10.52 4.43
C HIS A 42 -16.68 -10.07 3.05
N GLY A 43 -16.74 -10.99 2.08
CA GLY A 43 -17.23 -10.71 0.72
C GLY A 43 -16.17 -10.19 -0.25
N THR A 44 -14.95 -9.90 0.21
CA THR A 44 -13.84 -9.39 -0.62
C THR A 44 -12.63 -10.32 -0.60
N VAL A 45 -11.80 -10.28 -1.64
CA VAL A 45 -10.47 -10.91 -1.64
C VAL A 45 -9.44 -9.85 -1.26
N PRO A 46 -8.78 -9.96 -0.10
CA PRO A 46 -7.78 -8.98 0.31
C PRO A 46 -6.46 -9.18 -0.44
N ALA A 47 -5.80 -8.08 -0.80
CA ALA A 47 -4.56 -8.11 -1.55
C ALA A 47 -3.59 -7.04 -1.07
N THR A 48 -2.32 -7.39 -1.03
CA THR A 48 -1.21 -6.42 -0.91
C THR A 48 -1.01 -5.77 -2.27
N PHE A 49 -0.92 -4.44 -2.34
CA PHE A 49 -0.68 -3.73 -3.60
C PHE A 49 0.51 -2.79 -3.55
N THR A 50 1.07 -2.53 -4.72
CA THR A 50 2.02 -1.45 -4.97
C THR A 50 1.72 -0.79 -6.30
N VAL A 51 1.94 0.52 -6.39
CA VAL A 51 1.95 1.26 -7.65
C VAL A 51 3.39 1.62 -7.96
N GLN A 52 3.87 1.10 -9.08
CA GLN A 52 5.23 1.27 -9.55
C GLN A 52 5.50 2.70 -10.05
N PRO A 53 6.77 3.12 -10.18
CA PRO A 53 7.13 4.44 -10.73
C PRO A 53 6.59 4.73 -12.13
N ASP A 54 6.40 3.69 -12.94
CA ASP A 54 5.77 3.76 -14.27
C ASP A 54 4.22 3.82 -14.21
N GLY A 55 3.65 3.73 -13.01
CA GLY A 55 2.21 3.71 -12.76
C GLY A 55 1.56 2.33 -12.88
N MET A 56 2.32 1.25 -13.08
CA MET A 56 1.75 -0.10 -13.08
C MET A 56 1.26 -0.48 -11.69
N LEU A 57 0.00 -0.93 -11.61
CA LEU A 57 -0.52 -1.56 -10.39
C LEU A 57 -0.03 -3.01 -10.34
N ARG A 58 0.57 -3.40 -9.22
CA ARG A 58 0.89 -4.79 -8.91
C ARG A 58 0.14 -5.22 -7.66
N ILE A 59 -0.38 -6.43 -7.67
CA ILE A 59 -1.05 -7.04 -6.51
C ILE A 59 -0.47 -8.41 -6.18
N ALA A 60 -0.48 -8.76 -4.90
CA ALA A 60 -0.08 -10.05 -4.38
C ALA A 60 -1.07 -10.50 -3.28
N PRO A 61 -1.13 -11.80 -2.94
CA PRO A 61 -1.95 -12.27 -1.84
C PRO A 61 -1.67 -11.46 -0.57
N ARG A 62 -2.70 -11.25 0.26
CA ARG A 62 -2.56 -10.53 1.53
C ARG A 62 -1.41 -11.10 2.37
N ARG A 63 -0.73 -10.24 3.13
CA ARG A 63 0.45 -10.56 3.97
C ARG A 63 1.72 -10.87 3.17
N SER A 64 1.68 -10.68 1.85
CA SER A 64 2.92 -10.55 1.09
C SER A 64 3.64 -9.27 1.52
N GLU A 65 4.97 -9.30 1.51
CA GLU A 65 5.76 -8.10 1.77
C GLU A 65 5.55 -7.09 0.63
N HIS A 66 5.25 -5.83 0.96
CA HIS A 66 5.08 -4.79 -0.08
C HIS A 66 6.33 -4.66 -0.95
N VAL A 67 7.53 -4.80 -0.35
CA VAL A 67 8.80 -4.75 -1.08
C VAL A 67 8.95 -5.91 -2.06
N ALA A 68 8.42 -7.09 -1.71
CA ALA A 68 8.37 -8.22 -2.63
C ALA A 68 7.38 -7.95 -3.76
N CYS A 69 6.17 -7.48 -3.44
CA CYS A 69 5.16 -7.06 -4.41
C CYS A 69 5.71 -6.04 -5.41
N ALA A 70 6.53 -5.09 -4.92
CA ALA A 70 7.18 -4.07 -5.74
C ALA A 70 8.39 -4.55 -6.54
N GLY A 71 8.90 -5.75 -6.31
CA GLY A 71 10.14 -6.20 -6.94
C GLY A 71 11.40 -5.51 -6.39
N GLY A 72 11.34 -4.95 -5.16
CA GLY A 72 12.48 -4.30 -4.51
C GLY A 72 12.65 -2.81 -4.83
N GLU A 73 11.75 -2.27 -5.66
CA GLU A 73 11.78 -0.91 -6.17
C GLU A 73 11.13 0.12 -5.21
N SER A 74 11.36 1.41 -5.49
CA SER A 74 10.53 2.48 -4.91
C SER A 74 9.11 2.43 -5.46
N VAL A 75 8.14 2.99 -4.73
CA VAL A 75 6.72 2.97 -5.11
C VAL A 75 6.13 4.37 -5.11
N LEU A 76 5.06 4.58 -5.88
CA LEU A 76 4.22 5.77 -5.80
C LEU A 76 3.10 5.62 -4.75
N SER A 77 2.70 4.38 -4.46
CA SER A 77 1.73 4.02 -3.43
C SER A 77 1.92 2.55 -3.03
N ALA A 78 1.61 2.22 -1.78
CA ALA A 78 1.60 0.84 -1.28
C ALA A 78 0.59 0.69 -0.14
N GLY A 79 0.04 -0.50 0.02
CA GLY A 79 -0.90 -0.82 1.09
C GLY A 79 -1.72 -2.06 0.77
N GLU A 80 -2.99 -2.04 1.18
CA GLU A 80 -3.91 -3.18 1.00
C GLU A 80 -5.14 -2.78 0.18
N LEU A 81 -5.64 -3.70 -0.64
CA LEU A 81 -6.90 -3.60 -1.38
C LEU A 81 -7.88 -4.67 -0.89
N PHE A 82 -9.16 -4.37 -0.99
CA PHE A 82 -10.27 -5.29 -0.74
C PHE A 82 -11.07 -5.40 -2.03
N LEU A 83 -10.95 -6.56 -2.70
CA LEU A 83 -11.33 -6.73 -4.10
C LEU A 83 -12.61 -7.54 -4.25
N VAL A 84 -13.45 -7.12 -5.19
CA VAL A 84 -14.51 -7.95 -5.78
C VAL A 84 -14.20 -8.22 -7.24
N ALA A 85 -15.01 -9.05 -7.90
CA ALA A 85 -14.69 -9.61 -9.22
C ALA A 85 -14.29 -8.59 -10.30
N ASN A 86 -14.72 -7.33 -10.18
CA ASN A 86 -14.45 -6.30 -11.16
C ASN A 86 -14.16 -4.92 -10.56
N ALA A 87 -13.98 -4.80 -9.24
CA ALA A 87 -13.83 -3.51 -8.58
C ALA A 87 -13.01 -3.59 -7.29
N VAL A 88 -12.53 -2.44 -6.85
CA VAL A 88 -11.99 -2.22 -5.51
C VAL A 88 -13.13 -1.73 -4.62
N GLU A 89 -13.48 -2.47 -3.58
CA GLU A 89 -14.47 -2.02 -2.57
C GLU A 89 -13.82 -1.19 -1.47
N GLY A 90 -12.57 -1.51 -1.14
CA GLY A 90 -11.82 -0.80 -0.11
C GLY A 90 -10.33 -0.74 -0.41
N ALA A 91 -9.66 0.24 0.17
CA ALA A 91 -8.23 0.41 0.04
C ALA A 91 -7.66 1.08 1.29
N SER A 92 -6.42 0.74 1.64
CA SER A 92 -5.61 1.43 2.64
C SER A 92 -4.22 1.75 2.14
N ASN A 93 -3.58 2.78 2.69
CA ASN A 93 -2.15 3.05 2.48
C ASN A 93 -1.27 2.41 3.56
N GLN A 94 -1.75 1.32 4.19
CA GLN A 94 -1.07 0.68 5.30
C GLN A 94 0.11 -0.18 4.82
N SER A 95 1.26 0.46 4.64
CA SER A 95 2.54 -0.21 4.42
C SER A 95 3.57 0.27 5.43
N THR A 96 4.03 -0.63 6.30
CA THR A 96 5.12 -0.32 7.25
C THR A 96 6.50 -0.35 6.59
N GLY A 97 6.62 -0.96 5.41
CA GLY A 97 7.84 -1.02 4.62
C GLY A 97 8.09 0.23 3.77
N TYR A 98 7.05 0.98 3.38
CA TYR A 98 7.18 2.20 2.57
C TYR A 98 6.63 3.46 3.26
N CYS A 99 5.72 3.29 4.23
CA CYS A 99 5.09 4.36 4.99
C CYS A 99 4.53 5.51 4.13
N PRO A 100 3.78 5.25 3.03
CA PRO A 100 3.35 6.32 2.13
C PRO A 100 2.33 7.25 2.79
N GLU A 101 2.38 8.54 2.45
CA GLU A 101 1.39 9.52 2.93
C GLU A 101 0.05 9.35 2.22
N PRO A 102 -1.08 9.76 2.84
CA PRO A 102 -2.42 9.64 2.24
C PRO A 102 -2.56 10.18 0.81
N ILE A 103 -1.80 11.23 0.47
CA ILE A 103 -1.76 11.80 -0.89
C ILE A 103 -1.33 10.78 -1.96
N CYS A 104 -0.72 9.65 -1.58
CA CYS A 104 -0.40 8.55 -2.49
C CYS A 104 -1.65 7.93 -3.14
N TRP A 105 -2.84 8.17 -2.60
CA TRP A 105 -4.12 7.79 -3.23
C TRP A 105 -4.18 8.21 -4.69
N VAL A 106 -3.68 9.40 -5.05
CA VAL A 106 -3.72 9.92 -6.42
C VAL A 106 -3.01 8.97 -7.40
N ALA A 107 -1.95 8.29 -6.98
CA ALA A 107 -1.25 7.32 -7.81
C ALA A 107 -2.05 6.02 -7.99
N LEU A 108 -2.69 5.54 -6.92
CA LEU A 108 -3.57 4.36 -6.97
C LEU A 108 -4.80 4.63 -7.85
N ALA A 109 -5.49 5.75 -7.64
CA ALA A 109 -6.64 6.16 -8.45
C ALA A 109 -6.26 6.21 -9.93
N ALA A 110 -5.16 6.89 -10.28
CA ALA A 110 -4.70 6.97 -11.66
C ALA A 110 -4.39 5.60 -12.28
N ALA A 111 -3.88 4.64 -11.49
CA ALA A 111 -3.62 3.29 -11.97
C ALA A 111 -4.93 2.49 -12.19
N LEU A 112 -5.89 2.60 -11.27
CA LEU A 112 -7.20 1.97 -11.38
C LEU A 112 -8.02 2.56 -12.54
N ASP A 113 -7.99 3.88 -12.72
CA ASP A 113 -8.62 4.59 -13.84
C ASP A 113 -8.08 4.11 -15.18
N ARG A 114 -6.75 4.00 -15.32
CA ARG A 114 -6.12 3.48 -16.54
C ARG A 114 -6.52 2.03 -16.84
N ALA A 115 -6.71 1.22 -15.80
CA ALA A 115 -7.15 -0.16 -15.92
C ALA A 115 -8.68 -0.30 -16.09
N GLY A 116 -9.44 0.79 -15.99
CA GLY A 116 -10.91 0.78 -16.04
C GLY A 116 -11.57 0.13 -14.84
N ILE A 117 -10.89 0.07 -13.69
CA ILE A 117 -11.35 -0.61 -12.46
C ILE A 117 -12.11 0.41 -11.59
N PRO A 118 -13.41 0.21 -11.30
CA PRO A 118 -14.15 1.04 -10.35
C PRO A 118 -13.55 0.99 -8.95
N HIS A 119 -13.59 2.12 -8.25
CA HIS A 119 -12.99 2.28 -6.92
C HIS A 119 -13.72 3.34 -6.07
N PRO A 120 -13.56 3.33 -4.74
CA PRO A 120 -14.28 4.23 -3.81
C PRO A 120 -13.92 5.72 -3.90
N GLY A 121 -13.03 6.12 -4.82
CA GLY A 121 -12.55 7.50 -4.95
C GLY A 121 -11.64 8.02 -3.83
N LYS A 122 -11.37 7.22 -2.78
CA LYS A 122 -10.45 7.52 -1.65
C LYS A 122 -10.01 6.24 -0.95
N PHE A 123 -9.02 6.33 -0.06
CA PHE A 123 -8.77 5.25 0.91
C PHE A 123 -9.99 5.10 1.83
N THR A 124 -10.43 3.86 2.05
CA THR A 124 -11.45 3.54 3.05
C THR A 124 -10.85 3.43 4.44
N ILE A 125 -9.55 3.14 4.52
CA ILE A 125 -8.75 3.17 5.74
C ILE A 125 -7.49 3.97 5.43
N GLU A 126 -7.43 5.20 5.93
CA GLU A 126 -6.29 6.09 5.76
C GLU A 126 -5.39 6.04 7.00
N VAL A 127 -4.07 5.97 6.79
CA VAL A 127 -3.09 5.99 7.87
C VAL A 127 -1.99 7.01 7.61
N THR A 128 -1.51 7.66 8.67
CA THR A 128 -0.37 8.58 8.59
C THR A 128 0.76 8.03 9.44
N PHE A 129 1.84 7.62 8.79
CA PHE A 129 3.05 7.17 9.46
C PHE A 129 4.01 8.33 9.71
N ARG A 130 4.65 8.36 10.88
CA ARG A 130 5.78 9.26 11.19
C ARG A 130 6.87 8.52 11.92
N ARG A 131 8.13 8.88 11.66
CA ARG A 131 9.27 8.37 12.41
C ARG A 131 9.62 9.36 13.52
N CYS A 132 9.70 8.91 14.77
CA CYS A 132 10.12 9.79 15.86
C CYS A 132 11.60 10.14 15.69
N THR A 133 11.92 11.44 15.75
CA THR A 133 13.32 11.93 15.66
C THR A 133 14.10 11.73 16.95
N SER A 134 13.42 11.48 18.08
CA SER A 134 14.03 11.22 19.38
C SER A 134 14.41 9.75 19.57
N CYS A 135 13.45 8.83 19.46
CA CYS A 135 13.69 7.39 19.70
C CYS A 135 13.80 6.53 18.42
N GLY A 136 13.54 7.11 17.24
CA GLY A 136 13.60 6.38 15.96
C GLY A 136 12.39 5.50 15.65
N GLU A 137 11.42 5.40 16.56
CA GLU A 137 10.24 4.53 16.42
C GLU A 137 9.26 5.01 15.36
N ARG A 138 8.60 4.05 14.71
CA ARG A 138 7.55 4.33 13.72
C ARG A 138 6.21 4.42 14.41
N ASN A 139 5.50 5.50 14.14
CA ASN A 139 4.25 5.85 14.80
C ASN A 139 3.14 5.97 13.77
N LEU A 140 1.93 5.58 14.18
CA LEU A 140 0.69 5.93 13.51
C LEU A 140 0.13 7.18 14.19
N VAL A 141 -0.03 8.25 13.42
CA VAL A 141 -0.73 9.46 13.87
C VAL A 141 -2.23 9.17 13.85
N LYS A 142 -2.90 9.44 14.97
CA LYS A 142 -4.36 9.30 15.13
C LYS A 142 -4.94 10.66 15.49
N ASP A 143 -6.08 11.01 14.91
CA ASP A 143 -6.82 12.24 15.22
C ASP A 143 -5.94 13.52 15.18
N ASP A 144 -5.02 13.58 14.21
CA ASP A 144 -4.01 14.65 14.07
C ASP A 144 -3.14 14.89 15.32
N TRP A 145 -3.00 13.88 16.17
CA TRP A 145 -2.13 13.91 17.33
C TRP A 145 -0.70 13.47 16.96
N TYR A 146 0.18 14.45 16.74
CA TYR A 146 1.59 14.25 16.39
C TYR A 146 2.48 14.06 17.64
N THR A 147 2.27 12.97 18.38
CA THR A 147 3.09 12.61 19.54
C THR A 147 3.51 11.15 19.46
N CYS A 148 4.78 10.89 19.80
CA CYS A 148 5.32 9.55 19.80
C CYS A 148 4.71 8.74 20.93
N ALA A 149 4.11 7.60 20.61
CA ALA A 149 3.49 6.70 21.60
C ALA A 149 4.49 6.00 22.54
N ILE A 150 5.80 6.14 22.29
CA ILE A 150 6.87 5.46 23.03
C ILE A 150 7.62 6.39 23.98
N CYS A 151 7.87 7.63 23.57
CA CYS A 151 8.69 8.58 24.35
C CYS A 151 8.07 9.97 24.51
N ASP A 152 6.81 10.15 24.10
CA ASP A 152 6.03 11.39 24.20
C ASP A 152 6.62 12.61 23.46
N ALA A 153 7.69 12.43 22.67
CA ALA A 153 8.25 13.49 21.83
C ALA A 153 7.29 13.89 20.70
N GLU A 154 7.35 15.16 20.28
CA GLU A 154 6.61 15.66 19.12
C GLU A 154 7.06 14.93 17.84
N LEU A 155 6.10 14.54 17.00
CA LEU A 155 6.36 13.91 15.72
C LEU A 155 6.40 14.96 14.60
N PRO A 156 7.25 14.77 13.57
CA PRO A 156 7.24 15.67 12.41
C PRO A 156 5.89 15.71 11.70
N ARG A 157 5.52 16.90 11.22
CA ARG A 157 4.29 17.09 10.43
C ARG A 157 4.45 16.56 9.01
N ASP A 158 5.63 16.72 8.44
CA ASP A 158 5.97 16.18 7.12
C ASP A 158 6.51 14.75 7.24
N TRP A 159 6.34 13.97 6.18
CA TRP A 159 6.92 12.63 6.08
C TRP A 159 8.46 12.67 6.15
N ASN A 160 9.02 11.80 6.99
CA ASN A 160 10.41 11.88 7.43
C ASN A 160 11.11 10.51 7.52
N PHE A 161 10.72 9.59 6.64
CA PHE A 161 11.34 8.27 6.55
C PHE A 161 12.56 8.27 5.64
#